data_AF-X8JCB0-F1
#
_entry.id   AF-X8JCB0-F1
#
_cell.length_a   1.000
_cell.length_b   1.000
_cell.length_c   1.000
_cell.angle_alpha   90.00
_cell.angle_beta   90.00
_cell.angle_gamma   90.00
#
_symmetry.space_group_name_H-M   'P 1'
#
loop_
_entity.id
_entity.type
_entity.pdbx_description
1 polymer ?
#
loop_
_entity_poly.entity_id
_entity_poly.type
_entity_poly.pdbx_seq_one_letter_code
_entity_poly.pdbx_strand_id
1 'polypeptide(L)'
;MRALPDSYALLNTVITSNPGAIITSDTICRAALAEEELRKKGAGLTAMFSHIPSNKSKSSNSKSANGNGRKKKDNGPPCLNCGKAGHTIEECWVKGGGAEGTSPHQKRQVAKEANDVTTR
;
A
#
# COMPACT_ATOMS: atom_id res chain seq x y z
N MET A 1 -7.80 -16.50 -38.33
CA MET A 1 -7.96 -15.05 -38.10
C MET A 1 -6.74 -14.59 -37.32
N ARG A 2 -5.92 -13.69 -37.89
CA ARG A 2 -4.77 -13.12 -37.17
C ARG A 2 -5.33 -12.09 -36.19
N ALA A 3 -5.48 -12.47 -34.92
CA ALA A 3 -5.74 -11.49 -33.88
C ALA A 3 -4.58 -10.49 -33.91
N LEU A 4 -4.90 -9.20 -33.95
CA LEU A 4 -3.86 -8.17 -33.82
C LEU A 4 -3.11 -8.38 -32.49
N PRO A 5 -1.83 -8.02 -32.40
CA PRO A 5 -1.09 -8.07 -31.14
C PRO A 5 -1.80 -7.31 -30.03
N ASP A 6 -1.60 -7.73 -28.77
CA ASP A 6 -2.23 -7.12 -27.58
C ASP A 6 -2.00 -5.61 -27.46
N SER A 7 -0.91 -5.10 -28.03
CA SER A 7 -0.63 -3.65 -28.11
C SER A 7 -1.73 -2.86 -28.84
N TYR A 8 -2.55 -3.52 -29.66
CA TYR A 8 -3.67 -2.93 -30.39
C TYR A 8 -5.04 -3.20 -29.74
N ALA A 9 -5.08 -3.76 -28.53
CA ALA A 9 -6.34 -4.07 -27.83
C ALA A 9 -7.26 -2.85 -27.74
N LEU A 10 -6.72 -1.66 -27.41
CA LEU A 10 -7.49 -0.43 -27.34
C LEU A 10 -8.12 -0.04 -28.68
N LEU A 11 -7.35 -0.18 -29.77
CA LEU A 11 -7.83 0.10 -31.12
C LEU A 11 -9.01 -0.82 -31.48
N ASN A 12 -8.88 -2.13 -31.18
CA ASN A 12 -9.96 -3.09 -31.40
C ASN A 12 -11.20 -2.76 -30.59
N THR A 13 -11.04 -2.37 -29.33
CA THR A 13 -12.15 -1.96 -28.46
C THR A 13 -12.89 -0.75 -29.04
N VAL A 14 -12.16 0.29 -29.47
CA VAL A 14 -12.77 1.49 -30.07
C VAL A 14 -13.50 1.17 -31.37
N ILE A 15 -12.92 0.33 -32.23
CA ILE A 15 -13.54 -0.07 -33.50
C ILE A 15 -14.81 -0.88 -33.27
N THR A 16 -14.77 -1.85 -32.35
CA THR A 16 -15.90 -2.74 -32.10
C THR A 16 -17.05 -2.07 -31.35
N SER A 17 -16.75 -1.09 -30.49
CA SER A 17 -17.76 -0.32 -29.75
C SER A 17 -18.47 0.75 -30.59
N ASN A 18 -17.90 1.16 -31.73
CA ASN A 18 -18.47 2.18 -32.62
C ASN A 18 -18.67 1.64 -34.04
N PRO A 19 -19.57 0.64 -34.23
CA PRO A 19 -19.80 0.07 -35.55
C PRO A 19 -20.38 1.12 -36.51
N GLY A 20 -19.77 1.27 -37.69
CA GLY A 20 -20.24 2.17 -38.75
C GLY A 20 -19.89 3.65 -38.56
N ALA A 21 -19.21 4.02 -37.47
CA ALA A 21 -18.71 5.37 -37.27
C ALA A 21 -17.36 5.57 -38.00
N ILE A 22 -17.11 6.80 -38.47
CA ILE A 22 -15.79 7.19 -38.96
C ILE A 22 -14.88 7.38 -37.75
N ILE A 23 -13.90 6.48 -37.61
CA ILE A 23 -12.94 6.52 -36.51
C ILE A 23 -11.81 7.47 -36.89
N THR A 24 -11.66 8.53 -36.10
CA THR A 24 -10.59 9.53 -36.27
C THR A 24 -9.52 9.34 -35.21
N SER A 25 -8.30 9.84 -35.47
CA SER A 25 -7.20 9.79 -34.50
C SER A 25 -7.58 10.37 -33.14
N ASP A 26 -8.31 11.49 -33.14
CA ASP A 26 -8.78 12.16 -31.93
C ASP A 26 -9.71 11.28 -31.07
N THR A 27 -10.58 10.47 -31.69
CA THR A 27 -11.43 9.53 -30.94
C THR A 27 -10.61 8.44 -30.24
N ILE A 28 -9.53 7.97 -30.89
CA ILE A 28 -8.62 6.98 -30.32
C ILE A 28 -7.83 7.60 -29.15
N CYS A 29 -7.30 8.82 -29.33
CA CYS A 29 -6.60 9.55 -28.27
C CYS A 29 -7.48 9.75 -27.04
N ARG A 30 -8.74 10.18 -27.23
CA ARG A 30 -9.70 10.36 -26.13
C ARG A 30 -10.02 9.05 -25.43
N ALA A 31 -10.21 7.96 -26.17
CA ALA A 31 -10.44 6.64 -25.59
C ALA A 31 -9.23 6.16 -24.77
N ALA A 32 -8.00 6.39 -25.25
CA ALA A 32 -6.77 6.05 -24.53
C ALA A 32 -6.64 6.79 -23.20
N LEU A 33 -6.87 8.10 -23.19
CA LEU A 33 -6.82 8.91 -21.98
C LEU A 33 -7.91 8.49 -20.98
N ALA A 34 -9.11 8.18 -21.47
CA ALA A 34 -10.21 7.70 -20.62
C ALA A 34 -9.91 6.33 -20.00
N GLU A 35 -9.31 5.38 -20.75
CA GLU A 35 -8.91 4.08 -20.22
C GLU A 35 -7.81 4.19 -19.15
N GLU A 36 -6.83 5.09 -19.34
CA GLU A 36 -5.79 5.34 -18.33
C GLU A 36 -6.38 5.92 -17.03
N GLU A 37 -7.32 6.86 -17.15
CA GLU A 37 -8.01 7.45 -16.00
C GLU A 37 -8.86 6.41 -15.26
N LEU A 38 -9.52 5.51 -15.99
CA LEU A 38 -10.22 4.37 -15.40
C LEU A 38 -9.26 3.37 -14.75
N ARG A 39 -8.05 3.14 -15.30
CA ARG A 39 -7.03 2.32 -14.62
C ARG A 39 -6.55 2.96 -13.32
N LYS A 40 -6.33 4.28 -13.31
CA LYS A 40 -5.97 5.04 -12.11
C LYS A 40 -7.07 4.95 -11.04
N LYS A 41 -8.34 5.06 -11.43
CA LYS A 41 -9.49 4.96 -10.52
C LYS A 41 -9.83 3.52 -10.12
N GLY A 42 -9.67 2.56 -11.03
CA GLY A 42 -10.03 1.15 -10.90
C GLY A 42 -9.00 0.27 -10.19
N ALA A 43 -7.77 0.77 -9.99
CA ALA A 43 -6.75 0.13 -9.16
C ALA A 43 -7.23 -0.13 -7.71
N GLY A 44 -8.29 0.54 -7.25
CA GLY A 44 -8.91 0.30 -5.94
C GLY A 44 -9.70 -1.02 -5.82
N LEU A 45 -10.24 -1.58 -6.91
CA LEU A 45 -11.11 -2.77 -6.86
C LEU A 45 -10.35 -4.08 -7.04
N THR A 46 -9.36 -4.14 -7.93
CA THR A 46 -8.53 -5.35 -8.16
C THR A 46 -7.67 -5.70 -6.94
N ALA A 47 -7.26 -4.71 -6.15
CA ALA A 47 -6.57 -4.94 -4.87
C ALA A 47 -7.42 -5.71 -3.85
N MET A 48 -8.76 -5.56 -3.88
CA MET A 48 -9.68 -6.17 -2.92
C MET A 48 -9.91 -7.67 -3.15
N PHE A 49 -9.69 -8.19 -4.36
CA PHE A 49 -9.88 -9.61 -4.70
C PHE A 49 -8.61 -10.47 -4.54
N SER A 50 -7.45 -9.86 -4.26
CA SER A 50 -6.19 -10.57 -4.02
C SER A 50 -6.13 -11.36 -2.70
N HIS A 51 -7.14 -11.19 -1.84
CA HIS A 51 -7.26 -11.91 -0.57
C HIS A 51 -8.07 -13.22 -0.66
N ILE A 52 -8.45 -13.71 -1.84
CA ILE A 52 -9.07 -15.04 -1.97
C ILE A 52 -7.95 -16.09 -1.86
N PRO A 53 -7.83 -16.82 -0.72
CA PRO A 53 -6.78 -17.81 -0.57
C PRO A 53 -7.19 -19.05 -1.37
N SER A 54 -6.62 -19.23 -2.55
CA SER A 54 -6.67 -20.52 -3.22
C SER A 54 -5.95 -21.55 -2.35
N ASN A 55 -6.71 -22.55 -1.90
CA ASN A 55 -6.27 -23.61 -1.02
C ASN A 55 -5.31 -24.52 -1.81
N LYS A 56 -4.01 -24.14 -1.88
CA LYS A 56 -2.97 -24.97 -2.48
C LYS A 56 -1.99 -25.40 -1.39
N SER A 57 -2.29 -26.58 -0.87
CA SER A 57 -1.38 -27.40 -0.08
C SER A 57 -0.05 -27.57 -0.82
N LYS A 58 1.03 -27.04 -0.23
CA LYS A 58 2.36 -27.63 -0.38
C LYS A 58 3.17 -27.39 0.88
N SER A 59 3.27 -28.49 1.61
CA SER A 59 4.24 -28.80 2.66
C SER A 59 5.64 -28.29 2.33
N SER A 60 6.22 -27.54 3.28
CA SER A 60 7.63 -27.72 3.65
C SER A 60 7.84 -27.25 5.08
N ASN A 61 8.06 -28.24 5.94
CA ASN A 61 8.65 -28.21 7.26
C ASN A 61 9.49 -26.97 7.60
N SER A 62 8.97 -26.10 8.48
CA SER A 62 9.81 -25.22 9.32
C SER A 62 9.18 -25.07 10.71
N LYS A 63 9.68 -25.95 11.60
CA LYS A 63 9.93 -25.75 13.03
C LYS A 63 8.98 -24.78 13.76
N SER A 64 8.06 -25.40 14.49
CA SER A 64 7.27 -24.83 15.59
C SER A 64 8.04 -23.77 16.38
N ALA A 65 7.52 -22.54 16.35
CA ALA A 65 7.76 -21.55 17.39
C ALA A 65 6.38 -21.16 17.94
N ASN A 66 6.11 -21.66 19.14
CA ASN A 66 4.98 -21.29 19.97
C ASN A 66 4.98 -19.76 20.16
N GLY A 67 4.02 -19.08 19.55
CA GLY A 67 3.90 -17.63 19.65
C GLY A 67 2.52 -17.21 19.21
N ASN A 68 1.67 -16.88 20.18
CA ASN A 68 0.36 -16.26 19.99
C ASN A 68 0.40 -15.29 18.81
N GLY A 69 -0.27 -15.66 17.72
CA GLY A 69 -0.33 -14.92 16.46
C GLY A 69 -1.07 -13.60 16.62
N ARG A 70 -0.43 -12.62 17.25
CA ARG A 70 -0.79 -11.21 17.10
C ARG A 70 -0.46 -10.87 15.66
N LYS A 71 -1.48 -10.70 14.81
CA LYS A 71 -1.34 -10.12 13.47
C LYS A 71 -0.42 -8.91 13.61
N LYS A 72 0.76 -8.92 12.96
CA LYS A 72 1.59 -7.72 12.85
C LYS A 72 0.69 -6.67 12.22
N LYS A 73 0.33 -5.63 12.96
CA LYS A 73 -0.23 -4.44 12.35
C LYS A 73 0.88 -3.89 11.47
N ASP A 74 0.63 -3.85 10.17
CA ASP A 74 1.52 -3.18 9.24
C ASP A 74 1.57 -1.72 9.66
N ASN A 75 2.68 -1.29 10.25
CA ASN A 75 2.84 0.03 10.86
C ASN A 75 3.01 1.14 9.80
N GLY A 76 2.39 1.01 8.63
CA GLY A 76 2.56 1.95 7.52
C GLY A 76 3.99 2.07 6.99
N PRO A 77 4.26 3.03 6.08
CA PRO A 77 5.59 3.27 5.55
C PRO A 77 6.58 3.72 6.66
N PRO A 78 7.89 3.47 6.48
CA PRO A 78 8.92 3.94 7.41
C PRO A 78 9.00 5.48 7.44
N CYS A 79 9.18 6.06 8.62
CA CYS A 79 9.44 7.49 8.78
C CYS A 79 10.73 7.89 8.04
N LEU A 80 10.69 8.97 7.26
CA LEU A 80 11.83 9.44 6.47
C LEU A 80 12.97 10.04 7.32
N ASN A 81 12.70 10.38 8.59
CA ASN A 81 13.73 10.90 9.50
C ASN A 81 14.45 9.76 10.27
N CYS A 82 13.72 8.84 10.90
CA CYS A 82 14.33 7.80 11.75
C CYS A 82 14.28 6.37 11.18
N GLY A 83 13.65 6.16 10.02
CA GLY A 83 13.52 4.86 9.36
C GLY A 83 12.56 3.87 10.03
N LYS A 84 11.94 4.22 11.15
CA LYS A 84 10.97 3.35 11.85
C LYS A 84 9.56 3.56 11.31
N ALA A 85 8.84 2.48 11.09
CA ALA A 85 7.42 2.52 10.73
C ALA A 85 6.55 2.87 11.95
N GLY A 86 5.40 3.48 11.70
CA GLY A 86 4.35 3.73 12.71
C GLY A 86 4.14 5.18 13.11
N HIS A 87 4.82 6.13 12.47
CA HIS A 87 4.66 7.57 12.67
C HIS A 87 5.16 8.34 11.45
N THR A 88 4.70 9.58 11.27
CA THR A 88 5.17 10.49 10.21
C THR A 88 6.42 11.27 10.64
N ILE A 89 7.04 12.04 9.74
CA ILE A 89 8.19 12.90 10.09
C ILE A 89 7.80 13.92 11.18
N GLU A 90 6.59 14.45 11.10
CA GLU A 90 6.05 15.42 12.06
C GLU A 90 5.90 14.81 13.46
N GLU A 91 5.60 13.52 13.53
CA GLU A 91 5.46 12.78 14.79
C GLU A 91 6.77 12.10 15.24
N CYS A 92 7.88 12.33 14.52
CA CYS A 92 9.16 11.72 14.84
C CYS A 92 9.77 12.39 16.08
N TRP A 93 10.06 11.57 17.09
CA TRP A 93 10.68 12.03 18.34
C TRP A 93 12.22 12.11 18.29
N VAL A 94 12.84 11.69 17.18
CA VAL A 94 14.29 11.80 16.97
C VAL A 94 14.63 13.23 16.56
N LYS A 95 15.86 13.67 16.84
CA LYS A 95 16.40 14.96 16.36
C LYS A 95 16.20 15.10 14.84
N GLY A 96 15.82 16.28 14.38
CA GLY A 96 15.35 16.58 13.04
C GLY A 96 13.88 16.20 12.75
N GLY A 97 13.13 15.76 13.76
CA GLY A 97 11.71 15.34 13.64
C GLY A 97 10.76 16.42 14.15
N GLY A 98 9.52 16.47 13.68
CA GLY A 98 8.58 17.51 14.13
C GLY A 98 8.17 17.43 15.61
N ALA A 99 8.49 16.32 16.30
CA ALA A 99 8.09 16.06 17.68
C ALA A 99 9.29 15.75 18.60
N GLU A 100 10.47 16.32 18.32
CA GLU A 100 11.68 16.06 19.13
C GLU A 100 11.41 16.18 20.63
N GLY A 101 11.95 15.24 21.42
CA GLY A 101 11.81 15.27 22.89
C GLY A 101 10.45 14.87 23.45
N THR A 102 9.46 14.55 22.61
CA THR A 102 8.12 14.13 23.06
C THR A 102 7.97 12.60 23.15
N SER A 103 9.09 11.87 23.28
CA SER A 103 9.06 10.40 23.32
C SER A 103 8.25 9.88 24.51
N PRO A 104 7.20 9.05 24.32
CA PRO A 104 6.39 8.48 25.40
C PRO A 104 7.21 7.60 26.34
N HIS A 105 8.33 7.05 25.86
CA HIS A 105 9.27 6.28 26.67
C HIS A 105 10.05 7.14 27.68
N GLN A 106 10.29 8.43 27.41
CA GLN A 106 10.97 9.32 28.37
C GLN A 106 10.05 9.62 29.56
N LYS A 107 8.75 9.87 29.32
CA LYS A 107 7.77 10.05 30.40
C LYS A 107 7.72 8.88 31.38
N ARG A 108 7.91 7.65 30.89
CA ARG A 108 7.92 6.44 31.72
C ARG A 108 9.17 6.31 32.58
N GLN A 109 10.31 6.84 32.15
CA GLN A 109 11.54 6.87 32.95
C GLN A 109 11.44 7.90 34.08
N VAL A 110 10.94 9.11 33.78
CA VAL A 110 10.71 10.17 34.79
C VAL A 110 9.73 9.70 35.88
N ALA A 111 8.65 9.01 35.50
CA ALA A 111 7.69 8.46 36.46
C ALA A 111 8.29 7.36 37.35
N LYS A 112 9.28 6.60 36.84
CA LYS A 112 9.94 5.55 37.59
C LYS A 112 10.99 6.12 38.56
N GLU A 113 11.73 7.16 38.13
CA GLU A 113 12.69 7.90 38.95
C GLU A 113 11.98 8.68 40.08
N ALA A 114 10.81 9.27 39.83
CA ALA A 114 10.03 9.95 40.87
C ALA A 114 9.50 8.98 41.96
N ASN A 115 9.21 7.74 41.59
CA ASN A 115 8.75 6.72 42.55
C ASN A 115 9.91 6.18 43.42
N ASP A 116 11.11 6.03 42.85
CA ASP A 116 12.32 5.62 43.60
C ASP A 116 12.74 6.69 44.64
N VAL A 117 12.62 7.97 44.32
CA VAL A 117 12.93 9.09 45.23
C VAL A 117 11.93 9.22 46.38
N THR A 118 10.67 8.83 46.19
CA THR A 118 9.62 8.92 47.23
C THR A 118 9.68 7.75 48.22
N THR A 119 10.45 6.70 47.92
CA THR A 119 10.53 5.47 48.72
C THR A 119 11.88 5.32 49.46
N ARG A 120 12.68 6.39 49.56
CA ARG A 120 13.94 6.44 50.33
C ARG A 120 13.84 7.32 51.56
#